data_AF-A0A7W9YUD3-F1
#
_entry.id   AF-A0A7W9YUD3-F1
#
_cell.length_a   1.000
_cell.length_b   1.000
_cell.length_c   1.000
_cell.angle_alpha   90.00
_cell.angle_beta   90.00
_cell.angle_gamma   90.00
#
_symmetry.space_group_name_H-M   'P 1'
#
loop_
_entity.id
_entity.type
_entity.pdbx_description
1 polymer ?
#
loop_
_entity_poly.entity_id
_entity_poly.type
_entity_poly.pdbx_seq_one_letter_code
_entity_poly.pdbx_strand_id
1 'polypeptide(L)' 'MQNVPWQRPVTTSVTAVSSAFEALDLLDHHWPNIKGPRFVKARYACLAALDGRESAEVARETFKEAVAEAQLN' A
#
# COMPACT_ATOMS: atom_id res chain seq x y z
N MET A 1 9.47 -14.58 4.24
CA MET A 1 8.58 -13.47 3.87
C MET A 1 9.36 -12.19 4.10
N GLN A 2 9.70 -11.46 3.03
CA GLN A 2 10.54 -10.26 3.12
C GLN A 2 9.72 -9.17 3.81
N ASN A 3 10.11 -8.74 5.01
CA ASN A 3 9.50 -7.55 5.61
C ASN A 3 10.21 -6.34 5.00
N VAL A 4 9.49 -5.56 4.19
CA VAL A 4 10.01 -4.34 3.56
C VAL A 4 9.44 -3.15 4.32
N PRO A 5 10.09 -2.73 5.42
CA PRO A 5 9.63 -1.63 6.23
C PRO A 5 9.74 -0.32 5.44
N TRP A 6 8.73 0.52 5.59
CA TRP A 6 8.73 1.87 5.06
C TRP A 6 9.39 2.81 6.07
N GLN A 7 10.18 3.77 5.60
CA GLN A 7 10.81 4.75 6.49
C GLN A 7 9.79 5.66 7.19
N ARG A 8 8.63 5.87 6.58
CA ARG A 8 7.52 6.59 7.20
C ARG A 8 6.25 5.77 7.02
N PRO A 9 5.52 5.49 8.11
CA PRO A 9 4.25 4.81 8.00
C PRO A 9 3.23 5.68 7.26
N VAL A 10 2.35 5.04 6.50
CA VAL A 10 1.19 5.68 5.89
C VAL A 10 0.00 5.45 6.80
N THR A 11 -0.48 6.52 7.42
CA THR A 11 -1.72 6.47 8.18
C THR A 11 -2.89 6.45 7.21
N THR A 12 -3.71 5.40 7.29
CA THR A 12 -5.02 5.34 6.63
C THR A 12 -6.11 5.57 7.68
N SER A 13 -7.35 5.82 7.27
CA SER A 13 -8.47 5.97 8.22
C SER A 13 -8.72 4.72 9.08
N VAL A 14 -8.18 3.56 8.69
CA VAL A 14 -8.39 2.28 9.38
C VAL A 14 -7.19 1.90 10.25
N THR A 15 -5.97 2.07 9.74
CA THR A 15 -4.72 1.63 10.40
C THR A 15 -3.49 2.38 9.86
N ALA A 16 -2.42 2.45 10.66
CA ALA A 16 -1.13 2.94 10.23
C ALA A 16 -0.29 1.79 9.63
N VAL A 17 -0.04 1.87 8.34
CA VAL A 17 0.72 0.87 7.58
C VAL A 17 2.19 1.24 7.56
N SER A 18 3.03 0.39 8.15
CA SER A 18 4.47 0.66 8.28
C SER A 18 5.33 -0.13 7.31
N SER A 19 4.73 -1.05 6.54
CA SER A 19 5.44 -1.96 5.63
C SER A 19 4.61 -2.30 4.39
N ALA A 20 5.27 -2.68 3.30
CA ALA A 20 4.59 -3.13 2.07
C ALA A 20 3.70 -4.37 2.28
N PHE A 21 4.05 -5.21 3.26
CA PHE A 21 3.24 -6.37 3.64
C PHE A 21 1.92 -5.97 4.30
N GLU A 22 1.96 -5.08 5.29
CA GLU A 22 0.75 -4.52 5.92
C GLU A 22 -0.12 -3.77 4.91
N ALA A 23 0.50 -3.10 3.94
CA ALA A 23 -0.23 -2.42 2.87
C ALA A 23 -1.03 -3.41 2.02
N LEU A 24 -0.41 -4.55 1.67
CA LEU A 24 -1.05 -5.63 0.92
C LEU A 24 -2.17 -6.29 1.70
N ASP A 25 -1.96 -6.54 3.00
CA ASP A 25 -3.01 -7.08 3.88
C ASP A 25 -4.22 -6.13 3.95
N LEU A 26 -3.97 -4.83 4.11
CA LEU A 26 -5.02 -3.81 4.09
C LEU A 26 -5.77 -3.76 2.76
N LEU A 27 -5.04 -3.88 1.64
CA LEU A 27 -5.62 -3.92 0.29
C LEU A 27 -6.50 -5.16 0.07
N ASP A 28 -6.21 -6.29 0.72
CA ASP A 28 -6.94 -7.55 0.55
C ASP A 28 -8.15 -7.66 1.49
N HIS A 29 -7.96 -7.33 2.78
CA HIS A 29 -8.96 -7.55 3.82
C HIS A 29 -9.80 -6.30 4.16
N HIS A 30 -9.20 -5.11 4.08
CA HIS A 30 -9.78 -3.87 4.63
C HIS A 30 -10.12 -2.82 3.56
N TRP A 31 -9.87 -3.12 2.28
CA TRP A 31 -10.14 -2.17 1.21
C TRP A 31 -11.65 -2.05 0.91
N PRO A 32 -12.19 -0.81 0.81
CA PRO A 32 -13.58 -0.59 0.44
C PRO A 32 -13.86 -1.08 -0.99
N ASN A 33 -15.14 -1.20 -1.38
CA ASN A 33 -15.53 -1.69 -2.71
C ASN A 33 -15.17 -0.74 -3.87
N ILE A 34 -14.31 0.25 -3.63
CA ILE A 34 -13.80 1.24 -4.58
C ILE A 34 -12.47 0.73 -5.12
N LYS A 35 -12.53 -0.19 -6.08
CA LYS A 35 -11.35 -0.78 -6.73
C LYS A 35 -11.02 -0.03 -8.03
N GLY A 36 -10.48 1.19 -7.86
CA GLY A 36 -10.03 2.03 -8.96
C GLY A 36 -8.70 1.58 -9.57
N PRO A 37 -8.24 2.24 -10.66
CA PRO A 37 -6.95 1.95 -11.28
C PRO A 37 -5.77 2.14 -10.31
N ARG A 38 -5.87 3.05 -9.32
CA ARG A 38 -4.81 3.23 -8.32
C ARG A 38 -4.72 2.08 -7.33
N PHE A 39 -5.84 1.41 -7.01
CA PHE A 39 -5.83 0.21 -6.16
C PHE A 39 -4.98 -0.90 -6.77
N VAL A 40 -5.21 -1.18 -8.06
CA VAL A 40 -4.43 -2.19 -8.80
C VAL A 40 -2.95 -1.81 -8.84
N LYS A 41 -2.66 -0.53 -9.08
CA LYS A 41 -1.30 0.00 -9.10
C LYS A 41 -0.60 -0.13 -7.74
N ALA A 42 -1.26 0.22 -6.65
CA ALA A 42 -0.74 0.10 -5.29
C ALA A 42 -0.45 -1.36 -4.93
N ARG A 43 -1.35 -2.28 -5.26
CA ARG A 43 -1.14 -3.71 -5.05
C ARG A 43 0.06 -4.23 -5.83
N TYR A 44 0.21 -3.83 -7.10
CA TYR A 44 1.36 -4.21 -7.93
C TYR A 44 2.67 -3.65 -7.36
N ALA A 45 2.66 -2.38 -6.96
CA ALA A 45 3.82 -1.69 -6.38
C ALA A 45 4.28 -2.36 -5.07
N CYS A 46 3.34 -2.69 -4.18
CA CYS A 46 3.65 -3.43 -2.95
C CYS A 46 4.25 -4.80 -3.24
N LEU A 47 3.71 -5.55 -4.21
CA LEU A 47 4.27 -6.84 -4.63
C LEU A 47 5.67 -6.69 -5.22
N ALA A 48 5.88 -5.68 -6.08
CA ALA A 48 7.19 -5.41 -6.68
C ALA A 48 8.22 -5.03 -5.62
N ALA A 49 7.84 -4.27 -4.60
CA ALA A 49 8.72 -3.94 -3.48
C ALA A 49 9.06 -5.17 -2.62
N LEU A 50 8.09 -6.05 -2.36
CA LEU A 50 8.33 -7.32 -1.66
C LEU A 50 9.26 -8.27 -2.44
N ASP A 51 9.17 -8.26 -3.78
CA ASP A 51 10.06 -9.01 -4.68
C ASP A 51 11.46 -8.37 -4.78
N GLY A 52 11.64 -7.14 -4.30
CA GLY A 52 12.88 -6.37 -4.44
C GLY A 52 13.08 -5.76 -5.83
N ARG A 53 12.04 -5.77 -6.67
CA ARG A 53 12.02 -5.13 -8.00
C ARG A 53 11.72 -3.65 -7.95
N GLU A 54 11.13 -3.18 -6.85
CA GLU A 54 10.76 -1.78 -6.66
C GLU A 54 11.18 -1.28 -5.27
N SER A 55 11.39 0.03 -5.15
CA SER A 55 11.76 0.65 -3.87
C SER A 55 10.55 0.74 -2.94
N ALA A 56 10.79 0.48 -1.66
CA ALA A 56 9.82 0.63 -0.58
C ALA A 56 9.10 2.00 -0.59
N GLU A 57 9.82 3.08 -0.92
CA GLU A 57 9.26 4.43 -1.05
C GLU A 57 8.30 4.59 -2.23
N VAL A 58 8.55 3.93 -3.36
CA VAL A 58 7.66 4.00 -4.54
C VAL A 58 6.35 3.26 -4.26
N ALA A 59 6.44 2.09 -3.62
CA ALA A 59 5.26 1.36 -3.14
C ALA A 59 4.46 2.21 -2.13
N ARG A 60 5.15 2.90 -1.22
CA ARG A 60 4.52 3.80 -0.24
C ARG A 60 3.74 4.92 -0.90
N GLU A 61 4.37 5.67 -1.82
CA GLU A 61 3.71 6.80 -2.50
C GLU A 61 2.50 6.31 -3.30
N THR A 62 2.64 5.20 -4.04
CA THR A 62 1.53 4.62 -4.82
C THR A 62 0.37 4.19 -3.91
N PHE A 63 0.67 3.60 -2.75
CA PHE A 63 -0.33 3.23 -1.77
C PHE A 63 -1.04 4.46 -1.19
N LYS A 64 -0.29 5.50 -0.83
CA LYS A 64 -0.85 6.78 -0.35
C LYS A 64 -1.78 7.41 -1.39
N GLU A 65 -1.42 7.37 -2.66
CA GLU A 65 -2.29 7.86 -3.74
C GLU A 65 -3.58 7.05 -3.88
N ALA A 66 -3.52 5.73 -3.69
CA ALA A 66 -4.69 4.87 -3.70
C ALA A 66 -5.60 5.12 -2.50
N VAL A 67 -5.02 5.33 -1.32
CA VAL A 67 -5.74 5.68 -0.07
C VAL A 67 -6.46 7.02 -0.25
N ALA A 68 -5.79 8.02 -0.84
CA ALA A 68 -6.40 9.30 -1.16
C ALA A 68 -7.56 9.18 -2.17
N GLU A 69 -7.41 8.34 -3.21
CA GLU A 69 -8.48 8.08 -4.18
C GLU A 69 -9.68 7.34 -3.56
N ALA A 70 -9.42 6.40 -2.64
CA ALA A 70 -10.44 5.69 -1.90
C ALA A 70 -11.08 6.53 -0.76
N GLN A 71 -10.64 7.78 -0.57
CA GLN A 71 -11.05 8.65 0.54
C GLN A 71 -10.80 8.01 1.92
N LEU A 72 -9.75 7.21 2.03
CA LEU A 72 -9.27 6.57 3.27
C LEU A 72 -8.19 7.43 3.98
N ASN A 73 -8.25 8.74 3.81
CA ASN A 73 -7.29 9.70 4.38
C ASN A 73 -7.72 10.23 5.75
#